data_AF-A0A1F9NT44-F1
#
_entry.id   AF-A0A1F9NT44-F1
#
_cell.length_a   1.000
_cell.length_b   1.000
_cell.length_c   1.000
_cell.angle_alpha   90.00
_cell.angle_beta   90.00
_cell.angle_gamma   90.00
#
_symmetry.space_group_name_H-M   'P 1'
#
loop_
_entity.id
_entity.type
_entity.pdbx_description
1 polymer ?
#
loop_
_entity_poly.entity_id
_entity_poly.type
_entity_poly.pdbx_seq_one_letter_code
_entity_poly.pdbx_strand_id
1 'polypeptide(L)'
;MAGTDYLCPHCGAELRGGPRRGGSRPGGKPGCPYDGLAYAALRAGHDAIYFGSWRRIDSLPTEIRRGYHRIGRHLDAIGAELACHDLPGAARDLDEALEALHAADPREDAPDALRLMDNALSYAHRAIDDLLHERGLPPHHPMDFSEWYDVVEVPFRDEW
;
A
#
# COMPACT_ATOMS: atom_id res chain seq x y z
N MET A 1 -4.09 18.68 -25.34
CA MET A 1 -4.44 19.24 -24.02
C MET A 1 -3.61 18.49 -22.99
N ALA A 2 -2.74 19.17 -22.26
CA ALA A 2 -1.82 18.55 -21.31
C ALA A 2 -2.62 18.12 -20.06
N GLY A 3 -2.75 16.80 -19.85
CA GLY A 3 -3.18 16.28 -18.57
C GLY A 3 -2.08 16.57 -17.55
N THR A 4 -2.36 17.41 -16.56
CA THR A 4 -1.45 17.55 -15.42
C THR A 4 -1.62 16.30 -14.56
N ASP A 5 -0.74 15.32 -14.77
CA ASP A 5 -0.60 14.17 -13.90
C ASP A 5 -0.16 14.67 -12.52
N TYR A 6 -1.07 14.64 -11.55
CA TYR A 6 -0.78 15.06 -10.18
C TYR A 6 -0.33 13.83 -9.40
N LEU A 7 0.89 13.85 -8.89
CA LEU A 7 1.35 12.82 -7.97
C LEU A 7 0.71 13.03 -6.60
N CYS A 8 0.20 11.96 -6.00
CA CYS A 8 -0.25 11.97 -4.62
C CYS A 8 0.91 12.37 -3.69
N PRO A 9 0.77 13.38 -2.81
CA PRO A 9 1.86 13.79 -1.91
C PRO A 9 2.17 12.75 -0.83
N HIS A 10 1.28 11.78 -0.62
CA HIS A 10 1.45 10.73 0.39
C HIS A 10 2.10 9.46 -0.16
N CYS A 11 1.72 9.01 -1.37
CA CYS A 11 2.24 7.76 -1.94
C CYS A 11 2.97 7.91 -3.28
N GLY A 12 2.95 9.11 -3.88
CA GLY A 12 3.57 9.37 -5.17
C GLY A 12 2.89 8.68 -6.36
N ALA A 13 1.67 8.14 -6.19
CA ALA A 13 0.90 7.58 -7.29
C ALA A 13 0.42 8.67 -8.25
N GLU A 14 0.43 8.39 -9.56
CA GLU A 14 -0.16 9.25 -10.58
C GLU A 14 -1.68 9.26 -10.42
N LEU A 15 -2.22 10.35 -9.89
CA LEU A 15 -3.67 10.53 -9.72
C LEU A 15 -4.26 10.92 -11.06
N ARG A 16 -5.03 10.01 -11.68
CA ARG A 16 -5.84 10.35 -12.85
C ARG A 16 -6.97 11.28 -12.43
N GLY A 17 -6.91 12.53 -12.88
CA GLY A 17 -7.97 13.53 -12.69
C GLY A 17 -9.24 13.18 -13.46
N GLY A 18 -10.06 12.27 -12.93
CA GLY A 18 -11.45 12.09 -13.35
C GLY A 18 -12.36 13.12 -12.68
N PRO A 19 -13.34 13.73 -13.38
CA PRO A 19 -14.16 14.84 -12.87
C PRO A 19 -15.20 14.42 -11.82
N ARG A 20 -15.09 13.26 -11.20
CA ARG A 20 -16.12 12.72 -10.31
C ARG A 20 -15.51 12.49 -8.92
N ARG A 21 -15.86 13.40 -7.99
CA ARG A 21 -15.75 13.28 -6.52
C ARG A 21 -14.45 13.69 -5.83
N GLY A 22 -13.51 14.35 -6.50
CA GLY A 22 -12.51 15.17 -5.79
C GLY A 22 -13.15 16.48 -5.35
N GLY A 23 -13.41 16.67 -4.05
CA GLY A 23 -13.75 17.99 -3.52
C GLY A 23 -12.68 18.99 -3.94
N SER A 24 -13.05 19.94 -4.81
CA SER A 24 -12.10 20.90 -5.36
C SER A 24 -11.54 21.77 -4.24
N ARG A 25 -10.21 21.72 -4.00
CA ARG A 25 -9.54 22.85 -3.33
C ARG A 25 -9.77 24.11 -4.16
N PRO A 26 -9.83 25.33 -3.55
CA PRO A 26 -9.83 26.57 -4.32
C PRO A 26 -8.59 26.56 -5.24
N GLY A 27 -8.80 26.45 -6.56
CA GLY A 27 -7.72 26.32 -7.54
C GLY A 27 -7.75 25.06 -8.42
N GLY A 28 -8.75 24.17 -8.32
CA GLY A 28 -9.02 23.14 -9.33
C GLY A 28 -8.09 21.92 -9.36
N LYS A 29 -7.26 21.73 -8.32
CA LYS A 29 -6.49 20.48 -8.15
C LYS A 29 -7.38 19.41 -7.51
N PRO A 30 -7.42 18.18 -8.04
CA PRO A 30 -7.99 17.05 -7.32
C PRO A 30 -7.32 16.94 -5.95
N GLY A 31 -8.11 16.96 -4.87
CA GLY A 31 -7.59 16.65 -3.53
C GLY A 31 -7.11 15.19 -3.49
N CYS A 32 -6.10 14.90 -2.68
CA CYS A 32 -5.69 13.51 -2.49
C CYS A 32 -6.84 12.75 -1.82
N PRO A 33 -7.21 11.54 -2.28
CA PRO A 33 -8.33 10.79 -1.71
C PRO A 33 -8.09 10.37 -0.25
N TYR A 34 -6.84 10.42 0.23
CA TYR A 34 -6.48 10.15 1.61
C TYR A 34 -6.45 11.40 2.50
N ASP A 35 -6.63 12.61 1.94
CA ASP A 35 -6.59 13.85 2.72
C ASP A 35 -7.67 13.82 3.83
N GLY A 36 -7.23 14.08 5.06
CA GLY A 36 -8.11 14.09 6.24
C GLY A 36 -8.40 12.71 6.85
N LEU A 37 -7.88 11.62 6.27
CA LEU A 37 -7.97 10.30 6.87
C LEU A 37 -6.87 10.10 7.93
N ALA A 38 -7.20 9.35 8.99
CA ALA A 38 -6.18 8.87 9.93
C ALA A 38 -5.19 7.95 9.20
N TYR A 39 -3.91 8.08 9.55
CA TYR A 39 -2.82 7.33 8.94
C TYR A 39 -2.80 7.40 7.40
N ALA A 40 -3.17 8.55 6.83
CA ALA A 40 -3.27 8.77 5.38
C ALA A 40 -2.03 8.29 4.60
N ALA A 41 -0.83 8.54 5.12
CA ALA A 41 0.41 8.11 4.48
C ALA A 41 0.58 6.58 4.47
N LEU A 42 0.22 5.89 5.55
CA LEU A 42 0.29 4.43 5.63
C LEU A 42 -0.74 3.80 4.68
N ARG A 43 -1.98 4.27 4.72
CA ARG A 43 -3.06 3.78 3.84
C ARG A 43 -2.74 3.99 2.36
N ALA A 44 -2.26 5.18 2.00
CA ALA A 44 -1.86 5.48 0.63
C ALA A 44 -0.63 4.67 0.20
N GLY A 45 0.34 4.49 1.09
CA GLY A 45 1.53 3.68 0.85
C GLY A 45 1.19 2.22 0.59
N HIS A 46 0.31 1.65 1.42
CA HIS A 46 -0.22 0.30 1.25
C HIS A 46 -0.88 0.15 -0.12
N ASP A 47 -1.82 1.03 -0.48
CA ASP A 47 -2.59 0.90 -1.72
C ASP A 47 -1.72 1.06 -2.97
N ALA A 48 -0.74 1.96 -2.94
CA ALA A 48 0.22 2.10 -4.03
C ALA A 48 1.08 0.84 -4.26
N ILE A 49 1.27 0.02 -3.22
CA ILE A 49 1.95 -1.28 -3.32
C ILE A 49 0.95 -2.36 -3.74
N TYR A 50 -0.25 -2.36 -3.16
CA TYR A 50 -1.33 -3.31 -3.44
C TYR A 50 -1.76 -3.28 -4.91
N PHE A 51 -1.93 -2.09 -5.48
CA PHE A 51 -2.21 -1.91 -6.91
C PHE A 51 -0.94 -1.83 -7.77
N GLY A 52 0.23 -2.13 -7.18
CA GLY A 52 1.51 -2.01 -7.82
C GLY A 52 1.70 -3.02 -8.96
N SER A 53 2.40 -2.58 -10.00
CA SER A 53 2.69 -3.38 -11.19
C SER A 53 3.61 -4.58 -10.97
N TRP A 54 4.12 -4.82 -9.75
CA TRP A 54 4.85 -6.03 -9.40
C TRP A 54 3.94 -7.26 -9.22
N ARG A 55 2.63 -7.03 -9.07
CA ARG A 55 1.60 -8.08 -8.96
C ARG A 55 1.05 -8.54 -10.31
N ARG A 56 1.44 -7.93 -11.44
CA ARG A 56 0.95 -8.35 -12.76
C ARG A 56 1.52 -9.71 -13.14
N ILE A 57 0.78 -10.50 -13.91
CA ILE A 57 1.28 -11.79 -14.43
C ILE A 57 2.53 -11.63 -15.31
N ASP A 58 2.64 -10.49 -16.00
CA ASP A 58 3.73 -10.11 -16.89
C ASP A 58 4.74 -9.14 -16.25
N SER A 59 4.76 -9.08 -14.92
CA SER A 59 5.67 -8.20 -14.17
C SER A 59 7.12 -8.44 -14.56
N LEU A 60 7.80 -7.37 -14.96
CA LEU A 60 9.24 -7.44 -15.24
C LEU A 60 10.04 -7.64 -13.93
N PRO A 61 11.19 -8.31 -13.96
CA PRO A 61 12.03 -8.47 -12.77
C PRO A 61 12.41 -7.15 -12.07
N THR A 62 12.51 -6.05 -12.83
CA THR A 62 12.74 -4.70 -12.29
C THR A 62 11.56 -4.17 -11.49
N GLU A 63 10.32 -4.49 -11.91
CA GLU A 63 9.09 -4.11 -11.22
C GLU A 63 8.97 -4.87 -9.91
N ILE A 64 9.28 -6.17 -9.92
CA ILE A 64 9.32 -7.03 -8.72
C ILE A 64 10.32 -6.48 -7.68
N ARG A 65 11.57 -6.21 -8.09
CA ARG A 65 12.57 -5.59 -7.20
C ARG A 65 12.13 -4.24 -6.64
N ARG A 66 11.46 -3.43 -7.46
CA ARG A 66 10.92 -2.15 -7.03
C ARG A 66 9.79 -2.35 -6.01
N GLY A 67 8.91 -3.33 -6.22
CA GLY A 67 7.87 -3.74 -5.28
C GLY A 67 8.46 -4.16 -3.93
N TYR A 68 9.46 -5.04 -3.96
CA TYR A 68 10.18 -5.51 -2.76
C TYR A 68 10.71 -4.34 -1.92
N HIS A 69 11.43 -3.40 -2.56
CA HIS A 69 11.95 -2.23 -1.84
C HIS A 69 10.87 -1.25 -1.38
N ARG A 70 9.72 -1.18 -2.07
CA ARG A 70 8.58 -0.38 -1.62
C ARG A 70 7.91 -0.98 -0.39
N ILE A 71 7.75 -2.31 -0.34
CA ILE A 71 7.24 -3.03 0.83
C ILE A 71 8.17 -2.75 2.02
N GLY A 72 9.48 -2.95 1.88
CA GLY A 72 10.42 -2.71 2.98
C GLY A 72 10.32 -1.31 3.58
N ARG A 73 10.36 -0.26 2.73
CA ARG A 73 10.17 1.12 3.22
C ARG A 73 8.81 1.37 3.87
N HIS A 74 7.79 0.64 3.45
CA HIS A 74 6.46 0.75 4.04
C HIS A 74 6.39 0.09 5.42
N LEU A 75 7.03 -1.07 5.58
CA LEU A 75 7.18 -1.73 6.89
C LEU A 75 7.97 -0.84 7.87
N ASP A 76 9.05 -0.18 7.41
CA ASP A 76 9.78 0.80 8.23
C ASP A 76 8.87 1.94 8.72
N ALA A 77 7.98 2.43 7.84
CA ALA A 77 7.04 3.50 8.19
C ALA A 77 5.96 3.02 9.18
N ILE A 78 5.48 1.79 9.05
CA ILE A 78 4.55 1.17 10.02
C ILE A 78 5.25 1.03 11.37
N GLY A 79 6.49 0.52 11.41
CA GLY A 79 7.27 0.38 12.64
C GLY A 79 7.53 1.71 13.35
N ALA A 80 7.80 2.77 12.59
CA ALA A 80 7.96 4.11 13.14
C ALA A 80 6.68 4.64 13.81
N GLU A 81 5.51 4.34 13.24
CA GLU A 81 4.22 4.69 13.84
C GLU A 81 3.96 3.83 15.09
N LEU A 82 4.10 2.50 14.98
CA LEU A 82 3.87 1.55 16.08
C LEU A 82 4.76 1.80 17.30
N ALA A 83 5.96 2.38 17.13
CA ALA A 83 6.83 2.74 18.25
C ALA A 83 6.18 3.70 19.27
N CYS A 84 5.08 4.37 18.90
CA CYS A 84 4.33 5.29 19.74
C CYS A 84 3.05 4.68 20.36
N HIS A 85 2.74 3.40 20.09
CA HIS A 85 1.53 2.72 20.53
C HIS A 85 1.86 1.40 21.25
N ASP A 86 0.99 0.95 22.15
CA ASP A 86 1.12 -0.35 22.82
C ASP A 86 0.19 -1.38 22.17
N LEU A 87 0.58 -1.80 20.95
CA LEU A 87 -0.17 -2.75 20.13
C LEU A 87 0.64 -4.02 19.87
N PRO A 88 0.67 -4.98 20.82
CA PRO A 88 1.45 -6.21 20.66
C PRO A 88 0.96 -7.08 19.49
N GLY A 89 -0.32 -7.00 19.12
CA GLY A 89 -0.87 -7.67 17.93
C GLY A 89 -0.23 -7.14 16.64
N ALA A 90 -0.28 -5.82 16.45
CA ALA A 90 0.30 -5.13 15.30
C ALA A 90 1.83 -5.28 15.23
N ALA A 91 2.52 -5.29 16.38
CA ALA A 91 3.96 -5.53 16.44
C ALA A 91 4.31 -6.94 15.93
N ARG A 92 3.57 -7.98 16.36
CA ARG A 92 3.74 -9.34 15.86
C ARG A 92 3.47 -9.43 14.36
N ASP A 93 2.41 -8.80 13.88
CA ASP A 93 2.11 -8.80 12.44
C ASP A 93 3.20 -8.05 11.63
N LEU A 94 3.79 -6.97 12.18
CA LEU A 94 4.95 -6.32 11.55
C LEU A 94 6.18 -7.25 11.49
N ASP A 95 6.46 -8.02 12.55
CA ASP A 95 7.54 -9.00 12.56
C ASP A 95 7.30 -10.09 11.49
N GLU A 96 6.09 -10.64 11.41
CA GLU A 96 5.71 -11.61 10.37
C GLU A 96 5.85 -11.02 8.95
N ALA A 97 5.53 -9.73 8.77
CA ALA A 97 5.72 -9.03 7.50
C ALA A 97 7.20 -8.92 7.11
N LEU A 98 8.07 -8.59 8.07
CA LEU A 98 9.51 -8.47 7.85
C LEU A 98 10.15 -9.82 7.55
N GLU A 99 9.77 -10.88 8.27
CA GLU A 99 10.23 -12.25 8.00
C GLU A 99 9.84 -12.71 6.60
N ALA A 100 8.56 -12.52 6.22
CA ALA A 100 8.08 -12.86 4.90
C ALA A 100 8.82 -12.08 3.80
N LEU A 101 9.05 -10.78 4.00
CA LEU A 101 9.79 -9.96 3.04
C LEU A 101 11.24 -10.43 2.91
N HIS A 102 11.94 -10.71 4.01
CA HIS A 102 13.32 -11.20 3.95
C HIS A 102 13.43 -12.53 3.20
N ALA A 103 12.50 -13.46 3.43
CA ALA A 103 12.44 -14.72 2.70
C ALA A 103 12.11 -14.55 1.19
N ALA A 104 11.57 -13.38 0.81
CA ALA A 104 11.19 -13.05 -0.54
C ALA A 104 12.28 -12.37 -1.37
N ASP A 105 13.55 -12.30 -0.90
CA ASP A 105 14.60 -11.53 -1.59
C ASP A 105 14.66 -11.91 -3.08
N PRO A 106 14.30 -10.99 -4.01
CA PRO A 106 14.23 -11.28 -5.44
C PRO A 106 15.61 -11.44 -6.10
N ARG A 107 16.70 -11.31 -5.33
CA ARG A 107 18.07 -11.65 -5.75
C ARG A 107 18.39 -13.11 -5.52
N GLU A 108 17.72 -13.72 -4.55
CA GLU A 108 17.76 -15.15 -4.32
C GLU A 108 16.77 -15.77 -5.32
N ASP A 109 17.12 -16.92 -5.92
CA ASP A 109 16.26 -17.61 -6.89
C ASP A 109 15.13 -18.34 -6.13
N ALA A 110 14.36 -17.56 -5.38
CA ALA A 110 13.31 -18.01 -4.48
C ALA A 110 12.05 -18.30 -5.31
N PRO A 111 11.65 -19.57 -5.47
CA PRO A 111 10.54 -19.95 -6.35
C PRO A 111 9.19 -19.34 -5.93
N ASP A 112 9.08 -18.90 -4.68
CA ASP A 112 7.88 -18.32 -4.07
C ASP A 112 7.99 -16.82 -3.75
N ALA A 113 8.98 -16.09 -4.29
CA ALA A 113 9.24 -14.70 -3.92
C ALA A 113 8.00 -13.79 -4.02
N LEU A 114 7.22 -13.90 -5.11
CA LEU A 114 6.00 -13.09 -5.29
C LEU A 114 4.94 -13.38 -4.22
N ARG A 115 4.75 -14.66 -3.87
CA ARG A 115 3.81 -15.10 -2.83
C ARG A 115 4.25 -14.57 -1.46
N LEU A 116 5.54 -14.62 -1.16
CA LEU A 116 6.10 -14.11 0.09
C LEU A 116 6.02 -12.58 0.19
N MET A 117 6.21 -11.85 -0.92
CA MET A 117 5.93 -10.42 -1.00
C MET A 117 4.45 -10.10 -0.76
N ASP A 118 3.54 -10.94 -1.27
CA ASP A 118 2.09 -10.78 -1.04
C ASP A 118 1.73 -10.99 0.44
N ASN A 119 2.30 -12.04 1.05
CA ASN A 119 2.16 -12.29 2.49
C ASN A 119 2.67 -11.11 3.32
N ALA A 120 3.85 -10.58 3.00
CA ALA A 120 4.40 -9.41 3.69
C ALA A 120 3.45 -8.21 3.63
N LEU A 121 2.83 -7.96 2.48
CA LEU A 121 1.84 -6.87 2.36
C LEU A 121 0.55 -7.17 3.13
N SER A 122 0.10 -8.42 3.16
CA SER A 122 -1.08 -8.83 3.92
C SER A 122 -0.90 -8.65 5.43
N TYR A 123 0.30 -8.94 5.95
CA TYR A 123 0.63 -8.66 7.35
C TYR A 123 0.75 -7.16 7.63
N ALA A 124 1.36 -6.40 6.73
CA ALA A 124 1.41 -4.94 6.81
C ALA A 124 0.01 -4.31 6.90
N HIS A 125 -0.94 -4.85 6.14
CA HIS A 125 -2.34 -4.43 6.16
C HIS A 125 -2.97 -4.62 7.54
N ARG A 126 -2.80 -5.80 8.15
CA ARG A 126 -3.35 -6.09 9.50
C ARG A 126 -2.77 -5.15 10.56
N ALA A 127 -1.48 -4.85 10.49
CA ALA A 127 -0.86 -3.87 11.39
C ALA A 127 -1.46 -2.46 11.24
N ILE A 128 -1.84 -2.06 10.01
CA ILE A 128 -2.56 -0.80 9.77
C ILE A 128 -3.99 -0.85 10.31
N ASP A 129 -4.67 -1.98 10.17
CA ASP A 129 -6.02 -2.18 10.72
C ASP A 129 -6.04 -2.09 12.25
N ASP A 130 -5.05 -2.66 12.93
CA ASP A 130 -4.90 -2.55 14.38
C ASP A 130 -4.70 -1.08 14.81
N LEU A 131 -3.86 -0.33 14.10
CA LEU A 131 -3.66 1.11 14.33
C LEU A 131 -4.98 1.91 14.16
N LEU A 132 -5.79 1.56 13.16
CA LEU A 132 -7.10 2.19 12.94
C LEU A 132 -8.10 1.78 14.03
N HIS A 133 -8.11 0.50 14.39
CA HIS A 133 -8.98 -0.05 15.42
C HIS A 133 -8.74 0.61 16.78
N GLU A 134 -7.48 0.86 17.16
CA GLU A 134 -7.15 1.57 18.39
C GLU A 134 -7.78 2.97 18.46
N ARG A 135 -7.98 3.62 17.30
CA ARG A 135 -8.67 4.91 17.19
C ARG A 135 -10.19 4.80 17.06
N GLY A 136 -10.75 3.59 17.15
CA GLY A 136 -12.18 3.32 16.94
C GLY A 136 -12.63 3.53 15.49
N LEU A 137 -11.71 3.43 14.53
CA LEU A 137 -11.98 3.59 13.09
C LEU A 137 -12.21 2.24 12.41
N PRO A 138 -12.94 2.21 11.28
CA PRO A 138 -13.11 0.98 10.50
C PRO A 138 -11.77 0.51 9.87
N PRO A 139 -11.65 -0.78 9.54
CA PRO A 139 -10.51 -1.32 8.80
C PRO A 139 -10.27 -0.60 7.47
N HIS A 140 -9.03 -0.65 7.00
CA HIS A 140 -8.65 -0.09 5.72
C HIS A 140 -9.10 -1.01 4.58
N HIS A 141 -9.84 -0.48 3.61
CA HIS A 141 -10.33 -1.25 2.47
C HIS A 141 -9.78 -0.67 1.15
N PRO A 142 -8.69 -1.24 0.58
CA PRO A 142 -8.01 -0.72 -0.62
C PRO A 142 -8.94 -0.53 -1.82
N MET A 143 -9.96 -1.38 -1.95
CA MET A 143 -10.91 -1.31 -3.06
C MET A 143 -11.76 -0.04 -3.06
N ASP A 144 -11.92 0.62 -1.90
CA ASP A 144 -12.60 1.91 -1.80
C ASP A 144 -11.83 3.02 -2.55
N PHE A 145 -10.54 2.80 -2.80
CA PHE A 145 -9.63 3.73 -3.48
C PHE A 145 -9.23 3.26 -4.88
N SER A 146 -9.73 2.12 -5.33
CA SER A 146 -9.31 1.46 -6.58
C SER A 146 -9.41 2.36 -7.81
N GLU A 147 -10.41 3.24 -7.90
CA GLU A 147 -10.58 4.18 -9.02
C GLU A 147 -9.41 5.17 -9.21
N TRP A 148 -8.55 5.33 -8.19
CA TRP A 148 -7.39 6.21 -8.19
C TRP A 148 -6.10 5.53 -8.63
N TYR A 149 -6.13 4.22 -8.88
CA TYR A 149 -4.98 3.42 -9.28
C TYR A 149 -5.21 2.73 -10.62
N ASP A 150 -4.13 2.38 -11.31
CA ASP A 150 -4.17 1.50 -12.47
C ASP A 150 -4.36 0.05 -12.00
N VAL A 151 -5.58 -0.25 -11.54
CA VAL A 151 -5.96 -1.54 -10.95
C VAL A 151 -5.64 -2.64 -11.95
N VAL A 152 -4.68 -3.46 -11.58
CA VAL A 152 -4.39 -4.70 -12.29
C VAL A 152 -5.27 -5.79 -11.69
N GLU A 153 -5.77 -6.71 -12.52
CA GLU A 153 -6.28 -7.98 -12.00
C GLU A 153 -5.19 -8.64 -11.15
N VAL A 154 -5.44 -8.71 -9.84
CA VAL A 154 -4.53 -9.37 -8.90
C VAL A 154 -4.64 -10.88 -9.16
N PRO A 155 -3.54 -11.59 -9.47
CA PRO A 155 -3.58 -13.02 -9.77
C PRO A 155 -3.94 -13.88 -8.55
N PHE A 156 -3.81 -13.34 -7.34
CA PHE A 156 -4.16 -14.00 -6.09
C PHE A 156 -5.31 -13.27 -5.42
N ARG A 157 -6.51 -13.85 -5.49
CA ARG A 157 -7.59 -13.57 -4.57
C ARG A 157 -7.63 -14.71 -3.58
N ASP A 158 -6.99 -14.54 -2.42
CA ASP A 158 -7.41 -15.37 -1.31
C ASP A 158 -8.80 -14.89 -0.89
N GLU A 159 -9.74 -15.84 -0.88
CA GLU A 159 -11.08 -15.66 -0.32
C GLU A 159 -10.90 -15.46 1.18
N TRP A 160 -10.95 -14.20 1.61
CA TRP A 160 -10.96 -13.80 3.02
C TRP A 160 -12.31 -14.12 3.68
#